data_AF-A0ABD2I2A2-F1
#
_entry.id   AF-A0ABD2I2A2-F1
#
_cell.length_a   1.000
_cell.length_b   1.000
_cell.length_c   1.000
_cell.angle_alpha   90.00
_cell.angle_beta   90.00
_cell.angle_gamma   90.00
#
_symmetry.space_group_name_H-M   'P 1'
#
loop_
_entity.id
_entity.type
_entity.pdbx_description
1 polymer ?
#
loop_
_entity_poly.entity_id
_entity_poly.type
_entity_poly.pdbx_seq_one_letter_code
_entity_poly.pdbx_strand_id
1 'polypeptide(L)'
;MPLADLHRVAVHLRFNPENLLVPNKNTSVRRLFSKVESTPLKLIGLEGAFSLEMGRNIEKINDDEIEGHHHFSQTANGRYMAPEYLDKKISTKLDIWSAGIVIYELLLVNYFYQNSIFEKITNPQKKKKTTKEQIDKIAEFYRGFLITDQPGTSSECNGAQIGLMKNNTAELPNVGSAQWWNRYREVVQIILELWCQQNMPEIVFLLTNILGADPTKRMSATEILDFLEGKCAPKIENVDKMSFFGTADADFLSRSIEMEIQRTSFFDEKRREILKSMRSMLEKVKKHQKELLSTLAKRKHCNGQ
;
A
#
# COMPACT_ATOMS: atom_id res chain seq x y z
N MET A 1 -2.22 13.76 11.41
CA MET A 1 -2.07 13.48 9.95
C MET A 1 -2.87 14.55 9.21
N PRO A 2 -2.30 15.27 8.22
CA PRO A 2 -2.98 16.40 7.56
C PRO A 2 -4.35 16.04 6.95
N LEU A 3 -4.53 14.78 6.53
CA LEU A 3 -5.80 14.30 6.00
C LEU A 3 -6.93 14.30 7.04
N ALA A 4 -6.66 14.15 8.34
CA ALA A 4 -7.71 14.16 9.36
C ALA A 4 -8.42 15.51 9.46
N ASP A 5 -7.67 16.60 9.26
CA ASP A 5 -8.22 17.94 9.23
C ASP A 5 -8.89 18.24 7.89
N LEU A 6 -8.25 17.85 6.77
CA LEU A 6 -8.79 18.06 5.42
C LEU A 6 -10.11 17.32 5.22
N HIS A 7 -10.21 16.06 5.65
CA HIS A 7 -11.39 15.19 5.48
C HIS A 7 -12.65 15.67 6.20
N ARG A 8 -12.56 16.73 7.01
CA ARG A 8 -13.73 17.42 7.57
C ARG A 8 -14.44 18.30 6.55
N VAL A 9 -13.74 18.71 5.49
CA VAL A 9 -14.22 19.72 4.53
C VAL A 9 -13.97 19.35 3.07
N ALA A 10 -13.02 18.44 2.77
CA ALA A 10 -12.65 18.09 1.41
C ALA A 10 -11.96 16.72 1.30
N VAL A 11 -11.84 16.22 0.07
CA VAL A 11 -11.04 15.06 -0.34
C VAL A 11 -9.91 15.56 -1.26
N HIS A 12 -8.67 15.16 -1.03
CA HIS A 12 -7.50 15.64 -1.78
C HIS A 12 -7.39 15.05 -3.19
N LEU A 13 -7.70 13.77 -3.36
CA LEU A 13 -7.67 13.00 -4.62
C LEU A 13 -6.29 12.81 -5.28
N ARG A 14 -5.26 13.47 -4.75
CA ARG A 14 -3.88 13.47 -5.27
C ARG A 14 -2.84 13.29 -4.15
N PHE A 15 -3.19 12.57 -3.08
CA PHE A 15 -2.26 12.34 -1.98
C PHE A 15 -1.07 11.47 -2.45
N ASN A 16 0.12 12.04 -2.55
CA ASN A 16 1.34 11.36 -3.00
C ASN A 16 2.58 12.11 -2.44
N PRO A 17 3.81 11.58 -2.59
CA PRO A 17 4.99 12.21 -2.00
C PRO A 17 5.29 13.62 -2.51
N GLU A 18 4.94 13.94 -3.77
CA GLU A 18 5.16 15.28 -4.37
C GLU A 18 4.30 16.35 -3.70
N ASN A 19 3.17 15.94 -3.12
CA ASN A 19 2.24 16.80 -2.42
C ASN A 19 2.48 16.88 -0.90
N LEU A 20 3.61 16.36 -0.43
CA LEU A 20 4.00 16.37 0.98
C LEU A 20 5.28 17.18 1.20
N LEU A 21 5.17 18.30 1.93
CA LEU A 21 6.30 19.13 2.30
C LEU A 21 6.75 18.86 3.74
N VAL A 22 8.05 18.68 3.90
CA VAL A 22 8.72 18.64 5.21
C VAL A 22 9.46 19.97 5.39
N PRO A 23 8.93 20.93 6.19
CA PRO A 23 9.57 22.21 6.41
C PRO A 23 10.90 21.98 7.15
N ASN A 24 12.00 22.35 6.50
CA ASN A 24 13.33 22.25 7.07
C ASN A 24 13.50 23.34 8.13
N LYS A 25 13.49 22.98 9.42
CA LYS A 25 14.01 23.86 10.46
C LYS A 25 15.53 23.83 10.36
N ASN A 26 16.14 24.90 9.86
CA ASN A 26 17.59 25.12 9.80
C ASN A 26 18.35 24.44 10.95
N THR A 27 19.07 23.34 10.66
CA THR A 27 20.39 22.99 11.21
C THR A 27 20.81 21.61 10.71
N SER A 28 21.96 21.57 10.03
CA SER A 28 22.85 20.41 9.87
C SER A 28 22.17 19.03 9.67
N VAL A 29 22.13 18.59 8.42
CA VAL A 29 21.65 17.31 7.85
C VAL A 29 22.03 16.01 8.62
N ARG A 30 22.86 16.08 9.67
CA ARG A 30 23.35 14.93 10.47
C ARG A 30 22.42 14.44 11.59
N ARG A 31 21.28 15.08 11.88
CA ARG A 31 20.42 14.69 13.03
C ARG A 31 18.98 14.31 12.70
N LEU A 32 18.69 13.85 11.49
CA LEU A 32 17.33 13.43 11.08
C LEU A 32 16.67 12.34 11.95
N PHE A 33 17.42 11.67 12.84
CA PHE A 33 16.89 10.58 13.66
C PHE A 33 17.24 10.65 15.15
N SER A 34 17.78 11.77 15.66
CA SER A 34 18.41 11.79 17.01
C SER A 34 17.63 12.52 18.11
N LYS A 35 16.45 13.08 17.83
CA LYS A 35 15.47 13.53 18.84
C LYS A 35 14.17 13.81 18.08
N VAL A 36 13.11 13.05 18.36
CA VAL A 36 11.81 13.17 17.67
C VAL A 36 11.10 14.43 18.19
N GLU A 37 11.57 15.60 17.78
CA GLU A 37 10.67 16.74 17.66
C GLU A 37 9.89 16.53 16.37
N SER A 38 8.57 16.47 16.46
CA SER A 38 7.69 16.23 15.31
C SER A 38 7.89 17.31 14.24
N THR A 39 8.64 17.01 13.18
CA THR A 39 8.71 17.91 12.01
C THR A 39 7.32 17.92 11.37
N PRO A 40 6.64 19.07 11.31
CA PRO A 40 5.25 19.10 10.87
C PRO A 40 5.18 18.85 9.36
N LEU A 41 4.56 17.76 8.94
CA LEU A 41 4.28 17.49 7.52
C LEU A 41 3.17 18.41 7.02
N LYS A 42 3.39 19.11 5.90
CA LYS A 42 2.37 19.96 5.25
C LYS A 42 1.88 19.31 3.96
N LEU A 43 0.57 19.28 3.79
CA LEU A 43 -0.08 18.82 2.56
C LEU A 43 -0.28 20.02 1.62
N ILE A 44 0.14 19.89 0.37
CA ILE A 44 0.01 20.91 -0.68
C ILE A 44 -0.68 20.30 -1.91
N GLY A 45 -0.92 21.09 -2.97
CA GLY A 45 -1.47 20.56 -4.21
C GLY A 45 -2.98 20.29 -4.14
N LEU A 46 -3.72 21.21 -3.51
CA LEU A 46 -5.19 21.17 -3.40
C LEU A 46 -5.91 21.46 -4.73
N GLU A 47 -5.18 21.69 -5.82
CA GLU A 47 -5.73 21.78 -7.16
C GLU A 47 -6.34 20.44 -7.57
N GLY A 48 -7.67 20.42 -7.71
CA GLY A 48 -8.43 19.20 -7.96
C GLY A 48 -8.95 18.51 -6.70
N ALA A 49 -8.80 19.10 -5.50
CA ALA A 49 -9.50 18.63 -4.31
C ALA A 49 -11.02 18.80 -4.46
N PHE A 50 -11.77 17.86 -3.91
CA PHE A 50 -13.23 17.85 -3.95
C PHE A 50 -13.80 18.33 -2.61
N SER A 51 -14.58 19.40 -2.62
CA SER A 51 -15.23 19.91 -1.40
C SER A 51 -16.34 18.98 -0.95
N LEU A 52 -16.33 18.59 0.32
CA LEU A 52 -17.47 17.94 0.96
C LEU A 52 -18.46 19.05 1.34
N GLU A 53 -19.48 19.31 0.53
CA GLU A 53 -20.56 20.22 0.95
C GLU A 53 -21.13 19.74 2.30
N MET A 54 -21.30 20.66 3.25
CA MET A 54 -21.69 20.36 4.64
C MET A 54 -22.90 19.39 4.69
N GLY A 55 -22.62 18.12 4.95
CA GLY A 55 -23.63 17.10 5.26
C GLY A 55 -24.19 16.28 4.08
N ARG A 56 -23.70 16.43 2.84
CA ARG A 56 -24.07 15.50 1.75
C ARG A 56 -23.12 14.31 1.74
N ASN A 57 -23.65 13.12 1.99
CA ASN A 57 -23.00 11.89 1.52
C ASN A 57 -22.90 11.99 0.00
N ILE A 58 -21.68 11.98 -0.55
CA ILE A 58 -21.46 11.97 -2.00
C ILE A 58 -21.84 10.56 -2.48
N GLU A 59 -23.14 10.34 -2.69
CA GLU A 59 -23.60 9.28 -3.57
C GLU A 59 -23.13 9.62 -4.99
N LYS A 60 -22.74 8.58 -5.75
CA LYS A 60 -22.26 8.62 -7.15
C LYS A 60 -22.38 9.99 -7.81
N ILE A 61 -21.25 10.62 -8.09
CA ILE A 61 -21.22 11.81 -8.94
C ILE A 61 -21.81 11.39 -10.30
N ASN A 62 -22.88 12.05 -10.74
CA ASN A 62 -23.46 11.80 -12.06
C ASN A 62 -22.40 12.08 -13.12
N ASP A 63 -22.37 11.27 -14.18
CA ASP A 63 -21.37 11.39 -15.26
C ASP A 63 -21.33 12.82 -15.87
N ASP A 64 -22.46 13.54 -15.84
CA ASP A 64 -22.59 14.91 -16.34
C ASP A 64 -21.95 15.97 -15.40
N GLU A 65 -21.84 15.72 -14.09
CA GLU A 65 -21.07 16.56 -13.15
C GLU A 65 -19.56 16.31 -13.28
N ILE A 66 -19.17 15.17 -13.88
CA ILE A 66 -17.79 14.80 -14.16
C ILE A 66 -17.30 15.42 -15.49
N GLU A 67 -18.18 15.89 -16.37
CA GLU A 67 -17.79 16.58 -17.62
C GLU A 67 -17.05 17.91 -17.35
N GLY A 68 -17.31 18.58 -16.21
CA GLY A 68 -16.48 19.69 -15.71
C GLY A 68 -15.16 19.24 -15.05
N HIS A 69 -15.02 17.94 -14.77
CA HIS A 69 -13.91 17.30 -14.07
C HIS A 69 -13.23 16.22 -14.93
N HIS A 70 -13.12 16.42 -16.26
CA HIS A 70 -12.24 15.65 -17.16
C HIS A 70 -10.77 15.58 -16.69
N HIS A 71 -10.39 16.35 -15.66
CA HIS A 71 -9.10 16.29 -14.97
C HIS A 71 -8.97 15.20 -13.89
N PHE A 72 -10.06 14.55 -13.47
CA PHE A 72 -10.00 13.48 -12.47
C PHE A 72 -9.03 12.37 -12.93
N SER A 73 -9.16 11.93 -14.19
CA SER A 73 -8.41 10.82 -14.79
C SER A 73 -7.00 11.15 -15.29
N GLN A 74 -6.68 12.41 -15.62
CA GLN A 74 -5.46 12.72 -16.38
C GLN A 74 -4.23 13.01 -15.51
N THR A 75 -4.40 13.17 -14.18
CA THR A 75 -3.32 13.63 -13.28
C THR A 75 -2.98 12.65 -12.14
N ALA A 76 -3.77 11.59 -11.97
CA ALA A 76 -3.53 10.59 -10.93
C ALA A 76 -2.48 9.58 -11.42
N ASN A 77 -1.30 9.57 -10.80
CA ASN A 77 -0.31 8.52 -10.97
C ASN A 77 -0.92 7.18 -10.52
N GLY A 78 -1.20 6.28 -11.47
CA GLY A 78 -1.96 5.04 -11.24
C GLY A 78 -1.46 4.18 -10.07
N ARG A 79 -0.20 4.34 -9.68
CA ARG A 79 0.39 3.76 -8.46
C ARG A 79 -0.43 4.01 -7.20
N TYR A 80 -0.83 5.26 -6.94
CA TYR A 80 -1.53 5.66 -5.72
C TYR A 80 -3.06 5.55 -5.83
N MET A 81 -3.56 5.17 -6.99
CA MET A 81 -5.00 5.11 -7.25
C MET A 81 -5.64 3.93 -6.50
N ALA A 82 -6.72 4.21 -5.79
CA ALA A 82 -7.50 3.20 -5.07
C ALA A 82 -8.30 2.31 -6.04
N PRO A 83 -8.68 1.08 -5.65
CA PRO A 83 -9.42 0.18 -6.54
C PRO A 83 -10.81 0.74 -6.91
N GLU A 84 -11.51 1.37 -5.97
CA GLU A 84 -12.84 1.94 -6.19
C GLU A 84 -12.85 3.22 -7.06
N TYR A 85 -11.68 3.73 -7.43
CA TYR A 85 -11.56 4.84 -8.38
C TYR A 85 -12.25 4.51 -9.72
N LEU A 86 -12.20 3.23 -10.12
CA LEU A 86 -12.89 2.71 -11.30
C LEU A 86 -14.42 2.85 -11.24
N ASP A 87 -14.97 2.86 -10.03
CA ASP A 87 -16.41 2.89 -9.83
C ASP A 87 -16.94 4.34 -9.77
N LYS A 88 -16.07 5.33 -10.05
CA LYS A 88 -16.37 6.78 -10.07
C LYS A 88 -17.02 7.31 -8.78
N LYS A 89 -16.75 6.65 -7.64
CA LYS A 89 -17.22 7.08 -6.32
C LYS A 89 -16.12 7.84 -5.60
N ILE A 90 -16.37 9.11 -5.30
CA ILE A 90 -15.46 9.92 -4.50
C ILE A 90 -15.77 9.75 -3.02
N SER A 91 -14.74 9.43 -2.24
CA SER A 91 -14.81 9.45 -0.78
C SER A 91 -13.45 9.77 -0.20
N THR A 92 -13.42 10.15 1.08
CA THR A 92 -12.18 10.34 1.85
C THR A 92 -11.28 9.10 1.83
N LYS A 93 -11.85 7.91 1.61
CA LYS A 93 -11.12 6.64 1.56
C LYS A 93 -10.14 6.54 0.39
N LEU A 94 -10.35 7.30 -0.70
CA LEU A 94 -9.39 7.40 -1.82
C LEU A 94 -8.03 7.94 -1.36
N ASP A 95 -8.05 8.98 -0.53
CA ASP A 95 -6.82 9.54 0.04
C ASP A 95 -6.18 8.60 1.06
N ILE A 96 -7.01 7.89 1.84
CA ILE A 96 -6.52 6.91 2.81
C ILE A 96 -5.76 5.79 2.12
N TRP A 97 -6.30 5.25 1.01
CA TRP A 97 -5.59 4.28 0.19
C TRP A 97 -4.24 4.83 -0.29
N SER A 98 -4.27 6.02 -0.89
CA SER A 98 -3.08 6.69 -1.40
C SER A 98 -2.02 6.87 -0.30
N ALA A 99 -2.45 7.24 0.91
CA ALA A 99 -1.59 7.37 2.08
C ALA A 99 -0.96 6.03 2.48
N GLY A 100 -1.70 4.92 2.42
CA GLY A 100 -1.15 3.57 2.64
C GLY A 100 -0.03 3.23 1.65
N ILE A 101 -0.18 3.57 0.38
CA ILE A 101 0.86 3.38 -0.64
C ILE A 101 2.09 4.25 -0.36
N VAL A 102 1.89 5.53 0.02
CA VAL A 102 2.99 6.42 0.42
C VAL A 102 3.75 5.89 1.64
N ILE A 103 3.05 5.35 2.64
CA ILE A 103 3.69 4.75 3.82
C ILE A 103 4.53 3.55 3.38
N TYR A 104 4.02 2.68 2.51
CA TYR A 104 4.83 1.59 1.94
C TYR A 104 6.07 2.10 1.23
N GLU A 105 5.97 3.18 0.46
CA GLU A 105 7.12 3.78 -0.22
C GLU A 105 8.20 4.23 0.77
N LEU A 106 7.81 4.90 1.86
CA LEU A 106 8.74 5.28 2.91
C LEU A 106 9.40 4.06 3.57
N LEU A 107 8.62 3.00 3.84
CA LEU A 107 9.14 1.75 4.40
C LEU A 107 10.13 1.08 3.44
N LEU A 108 9.83 1.02 2.14
CA LEU A 108 10.71 0.44 1.13
C LEU A 108 11.99 1.24 0.95
N VAL A 109 11.90 2.58 0.93
CA VAL A 109 13.10 3.43 0.85
C VAL A 109 14.01 3.16 2.04
N ASN A 110 13.46 3.08 3.26
CA ASN A 110 14.25 2.75 4.45
C ASN A 110 14.84 1.33 4.37
N TYR A 111 14.02 0.35 3.99
CA TYR A 111 14.45 -1.05 3.81
C TYR A 111 15.59 -1.17 2.80
N PHE A 112 15.44 -0.59 1.61
CA PHE A 112 16.47 -0.61 0.58
C PHE A 112 17.67 0.25 0.96
N TYR A 113 17.51 1.32 1.73
CA TYR A 113 18.64 2.09 2.23
C TYR A 113 19.51 1.22 3.14
N GLN A 114 18.90 0.55 4.12
CA GLN A 114 19.59 -0.36 5.03
C GLN A 114 20.26 -1.53 4.29
N ASN A 115 19.54 -2.16 3.35
CA ASN A 115 20.06 -3.32 2.62
C ASN A 115 21.01 -2.95 1.47
N SER A 116 20.91 -1.77 0.87
CA SER A 116 21.82 -1.34 -0.21
C SER A 116 23.19 -0.93 0.32
N ILE A 117 23.30 -0.48 1.57
CA ILE A 117 24.59 -0.36 2.26
C ILE A 117 25.26 -1.74 2.31
N PHE A 118 24.49 -2.78 2.68
CA PHE A 118 24.98 -4.15 2.71
C PHE A 118 25.32 -4.71 1.32
N GLU A 119 24.43 -4.54 0.33
CA GLU A 119 24.64 -5.04 -1.03
C GLU A 119 25.79 -4.34 -1.77
N LYS A 120 26.02 -3.04 -1.56
CA LYS A 120 27.17 -2.33 -2.13
C LYS A 120 28.51 -2.86 -1.61
N ILE A 121 28.54 -3.37 -0.37
CA ILE A 121 29.73 -4.01 0.22
C ILE A 121 29.93 -5.40 -0.38
N THR A 122 28.85 -6.14 -0.67
CA THR A 122 28.95 -7.56 -1.06
C THR A 122 28.87 -7.85 -2.56
N ASN A 123 28.21 -7.01 -3.37
CA ASN A 123 28.04 -7.25 -4.81
C ASN A 123 27.69 -5.98 -5.62
N PRO A 124 28.69 -5.23 -6.11
CA PRO A 124 28.50 -3.94 -6.78
C PRO A 124 27.87 -4.00 -8.18
N GLN A 125 27.68 -5.19 -8.79
CA GLN A 125 27.17 -5.31 -10.16
C GLN A 125 25.66 -5.61 -10.27
N LYS A 126 24.94 -5.73 -9.16
CA LYS A 126 23.51 -6.06 -9.18
C LYS A 126 22.68 -4.86 -9.68
N LYS A 127 21.91 -5.05 -10.76
CA LYS A 127 20.98 -4.04 -11.30
C LYS A 127 19.99 -3.63 -10.20
N LYS A 128 20.03 -2.36 -9.79
CA LYS A 128 19.16 -1.81 -8.76
C LYS A 128 17.73 -1.76 -9.30
N LYS A 129 16.86 -2.65 -8.83
CA LYS A 129 15.42 -2.51 -9.05
C LYS A 129 14.96 -1.23 -8.37
N THR A 130 14.10 -0.48 -9.04
CA THR A 130 13.66 0.81 -8.51
C THR A 130 12.63 0.59 -7.41
N THR A 131 12.65 1.42 -6.36
CA THR A 131 11.59 1.46 -5.34
C THR A 131 10.21 1.57 -6.00
N LYS A 132 10.14 2.37 -7.07
CA LYS A 132 8.96 2.60 -7.90
C LYS A 132 8.32 1.29 -8.40
N GLU A 133 9.10 0.38 -9.01
CA GLU A 133 8.61 -0.92 -9.49
C GLU A 133 8.02 -1.79 -8.38
N GLN A 134 8.61 -1.74 -7.18
CA GLN A 134 8.14 -2.55 -6.05
C GLN A 134 6.86 -1.96 -5.46
N ILE A 135 6.73 -0.63 -5.42
CA ILE A 135 5.48 0.01 -5.01
C ILE A 135 4.36 -0.25 -6.01
N ASP A 136 4.64 -0.25 -7.31
CA ASP A 136 3.64 -0.61 -8.32
C ASP A 136 3.08 -2.01 -8.07
N LYS A 137 3.96 -2.99 -7.81
CA LYS A 137 3.57 -4.36 -7.48
C LYS A 137 2.83 -4.49 -6.15
N ILE A 138 3.19 -3.71 -5.12
CA ILE A 138 2.45 -3.66 -3.85
C ILE A 138 1.05 -3.11 -4.09
N ALA A 139 0.92 -2.03 -4.84
CA ALA A 139 -0.36 -1.43 -5.15
C ALA A 139 -1.25 -2.39 -5.98
N GLU A 140 -0.67 -3.05 -6.99
CA GLU A 140 -1.33 -4.15 -7.74
C GLU A 140 -1.83 -5.25 -6.81
N PHE A 141 -1.00 -5.66 -5.84
CA PHE A 141 -1.34 -6.71 -4.88
C PHE A 141 -2.57 -6.42 -4.05
N TYR A 142 -2.61 -5.21 -3.47
CA TYR A 142 -3.72 -4.81 -2.62
C TYR A 142 -4.96 -4.51 -3.46
N ARG A 143 -4.82 -3.95 -4.67
CA ARG A 143 -5.96 -3.67 -5.57
C ARG A 143 -6.60 -4.94 -6.11
N GLY A 144 -5.81 -5.98 -6.35
CA GLY A 144 -6.27 -7.20 -7.00
C GLY A 144 -6.23 -7.16 -8.53
N PHE A 145 -5.69 -6.09 -9.14
CA PHE A 145 -5.58 -5.94 -10.60
C PHE A 145 -4.43 -5.02 -11.00
N LEU A 146 -4.02 -5.12 -12.28
CA LEU A 146 -2.98 -4.28 -12.87
C LEU A 146 -3.57 -3.00 -13.46
N ILE A 147 -2.79 -1.91 -13.38
CA ILE A 147 -3.05 -0.68 -14.13
C ILE A 147 -1.95 -0.58 -15.18
N THR A 148 -2.31 -0.70 -16.46
CA THR A 148 -1.37 -0.60 -17.58
C THR A 148 -1.59 0.70 -18.34
N ASP A 149 -0.52 1.44 -18.62
CA ASP A 149 -0.57 2.51 -19.61
C ASP A 149 -0.81 1.89 -20.99
N GLN A 150 -1.77 2.40 -21.77
CA GLN A 150 -1.96 1.91 -23.14
C GLN A 150 -0.83 2.39 -24.06
N PRO A 151 -0.06 1.51 -24.70
CA PRO A 151 0.82 1.89 -25.79
C PRO A 151 -0.01 1.91 -27.08
N GLY A 152 -0.62 3.05 -27.45
CA GLY A 152 -1.45 3.07 -28.66
C GLY A 152 -1.98 4.39 -29.18
N THR A 153 -2.13 5.44 -28.37
CA THR A 153 -2.60 6.75 -28.87
C THR A 153 -1.43 7.73 -28.92
N SER A 154 -0.70 7.68 -30.04
CA SER A 154 0.20 8.74 -30.47
C SER A 154 -0.62 9.99 -30.83
N SER A 155 -1.04 10.73 -29.83
CA SER A 155 -1.34 12.15 -29.99
C SER A 155 -0.66 12.88 -28.85
N GLU A 156 0.29 13.73 -29.23
CA GLU A 156 0.98 14.71 -28.39
C GLU A 156 0.01 15.37 -27.41
N CYS A 157 -0.05 14.89 -26.17
CA CYS A 157 -0.71 15.54 -25.05
C CYS A 157 -0.08 15.03 -23.76
N ASN A 158 0.43 15.97 -22.97
CA ASN A 158 0.78 15.79 -21.59
C ASN A 158 -0.45 15.25 -20.83
N GLY A 159 -0.35 14.05 -20.28
CA GLY A 159 -1.43 13.43 -19.51
C GLY A 159 -1.58 11.97 -19.91
N ALA A 160 -0.97 11.06 -19.15
CA ALA A 160 -1.12 9.63 -19.35
C ALA A 160 -2.61 9.26 -19.33
N GLN A 161 -3.17 8.91 -20.49
CA GLN A 161 -4.44 8.20 -20.55
C GLN A 161 -4.20 6.82 -19.92
N ILE A 162 -4.53 6.70 -18.64
CA ILE A 162 -4.58 5.40 -17.98
C ILE A 162 -5.79 4.67 -18.57
N GLY A 163 -5.55 3.79 -19.53
CA GLY A 163 -6.55 2.87 -20.05
C GLY A 163 -6.93 1.87 -18.96
N LEU A 164 -7.93 2.22 -18.16
CA LEU A 164 -8.47 1.40 -17.09
C LEU A 164 -9.36 0.30 -17.67
N MET A 165 -8.75 -0.82 -18.07
CA MET A 165 -9.50 -2.01 -18.47
C MET A 165 -9.83 -2.88 -17.27
N LYS A 166 -11.13 -2.97 -16.93
CA LYS A 166 -11.73 -4.09 -16.19
C LYS A 166 -11.98 -5.30 -17.12
N ASN A 167 -11.15 -5.48 -18.16
CA ASN A 167 -11.27 -6.61 -19.07
C ASN A 167 -10.48 -7.81 -18.51
N ASN A 168 -11.01 -9.01 -18.73
CA ASN A 168 -10.56 -10.33 -18.25
C ASN A 168 -9.09 -10.70 -18.59
N THR A 169 -8.28 -9.77 -19.11
CA THR A 169 -6.85 -9.91 -19.40
C THR A 169 -5.96 -9.10 -18.44
N ALA A 170 -6.53 -8.20 -17.63
CA ALA A 170 -5.83 -7.37 -16.63
C ALA A 170 -5.94 -7.93 -15.19
N GLU A 171 -6.52 -9.13 -15.04
CA GLU A 171 -6.51 -9.87 -13.78
C GLU A 171 -5.07 -10.16 -13.36
N LEU A 172 -4.79 -10.10 -12.05
CA LEU A 172 -3.53 -10.60 -11.55
C LEU A 172 -3.34 -12.04 -12.04
N PRO A 173 -2.11 -12.45 -12.45
CA PRO A 173 -1.84 -13.86 -12.68
C PRO A 173 -2.36 -14.68 -11.51
N ASN A 174 -3.02 -15.81 -11.78
CA ASN A 174 -3.61 -16.67 -10.74
C ASN A 174 -2.66 -16.79 -9.55
N VAL A 175 -3.10 -16.34 -8.38
CA VAL A 175 -2.25 -16.22 -7.19
C VAL A 175 -1.64 -17.58 -6.88
N GLY A 176 -0.31 -17.65 -6.83
CA GLY A 176 0.43 -18.91 -6.66
C GLY A 176 0.77 -19.69 -7.94
N SER A 177 0.45 -19.15 -9.11
CA SER A 177 1.00 -19.65 -10.39
C SER A 177 2.48 -19.31 -10.54
N ALA A 178 3.18 -20.00 -11.44
CA ALA A 178 4.59 -19.71 -11.74
C ALA A 178 4.80 -18.28 -12.25
N GLN A 179 3.87 -17.76 -13.07
CA GLN A 179 3.91 -16.38 -13.56
C GLN A 179 3.73 -15.37 -12.41
N TRP A 180 2.82 -15.65 -11.49
CA TRP A 180 2.63 -14.84 -10.29
C TRP A 180 3.91 -14.80 -9.44
N TRP A 181 4.52 -15.96 -9.16
CA TRP A 181 5.76 -16.03 -8.39
C TRP A 181 6.93 -15.33 -9.08
N ASN A 182 7.04 -15.45 -10.41
CA ASN A 182 8.05 -14.73 -11.19
C ASN A 182 7.91 -13.21 -11.04
N ARG A 183 6.68 -12.69 -11.03
CA ARG A 183 6.41 -11.25 -10.93
C ARG A 183 6.57 -10.72 -9.50
N TYR A 184 6.05 -11.45 -8.51
CA TYR A 184 5.74 -10.91 -7.20
C TYR A 184 6.54 -11.46 -6.03
N ARG A 185 7.36 -12.52 -6.22
CA ARG A 185 8.13 -13.16 -5.13
C ARG A 185 8.86 -12.15 -4.24
N GLU A 186 9.50 -11.15 -4.83
CA GLU A 186 10.27 -10.15 -4.09
C GLU A 186 9.38 -9.29 -3.19
N VAL A 187 8.21 -8.86 -3.66
CA VAL A 187 7.28 -8.10 -2.82
C VAL A 187 6.73 -8.95 -1.70
N VAL A 188 6.39 -10.21 -1.97
CA VAL A 188 5.94 -11.15 -0.92
C VAL A 188 7.04 -11.32 0.13
N GLN A 189 8.28 -11.49 -0.31
CA GLN A 189 9.43 -11.58 0.59
C GLN A 189 9.56 -10.31 1.45
N ILE A 190 9.51 -9.12 0.85
CA ILE A 190 9.57 -7.84 1.56
C ILE A 190 8.46 -7.73 2.61
N ILE A 191 7.22 -8.09 2.26
CA ILE A 191 6.09 -8.04 3.21
C ILE A 191 6.35 -8.98 4.39
N LEU A 192 6.81 -10.21 4.14
CA LEU A 192 7.15 -11.15 5.21
C LEU A 192 8.30 -10.65 6.10
N GLU A 193 9.30 -10.00 5.51
CA GLU A 193 10.41 -9.41 6.25
C GLU A 193 9.95 -8.25 7.12
N LEU A 194 9.06 -7.37 6.63
CA LEU A 194 8.44 -6.32 7.43
C LEU A 194 7.69 -6.91 8.63
N TRP A 195 6.92 -7.99 8.44
CA TRP A 195 6.28 -8.69 9.57
C TRP A 195 7.28 -9.27 10.58
N CYS A 196 8.50 -9.61 10.15
CA CYS A 196 9.53 -10.17 11.02
C CYS A 196 10.36 -9.10 11.75
N GLN A 197 10.29 -7.84 11.35
CA GLN A 197 11.02 -6.73 11.99
C GLN A 197 10.37 -6.33 13.32
N GLN A 198 11.19 -5.91 14.27
CA GLN A 198 10.71 -5.44 15.58
C GLN A 198 9.81 -4.20 15.40
N ASN A 199 8.69 -4.16 16.14
CA ASN A 199 7.69 -3.08 16.14
C ASN A 199 6.94 -2.84 14.80
N MET A 200 7.21 -3.64 13.76
CA MET A 200 6.52 -3.53 12.48
C MET A 200 5.19 -4.29 12.35
N PRO A 201 4.90 -5.40 13.07
CA PRO A 201 3.63 -6.12 12.91
C PRO A 201 2.40 -5.23 12.99
N GLU A 202 2.39 -4.27 13.92
CA GLU A 202 1.29 -3.33 14.10
C GLU A 202 1.13 -2.36 12.91
N ILE A 203 2.25 -1.88 12.35
CA ILE A 203 2.25 -1.01 11.16
C ILE A 203 1.82 -1.80 9.92
N VAL A 204 2.29 -3.04 9.74
CA VAL A 204 1.88 -3.85 8.60
C VAL A 204 0.41 -4.21 8.70
N PHE A 205 -0.10 -4.54 9.89
CA PHE A 205 -1.53 -4.73 10.11
C PHE A 205 -2.35 -3.48 9.78
N LEU A 206 -1.89 -2.30 10.21
CA LEU A 206 -2.52 -1.03 9.86
C LEU A 206 -2.58 -0.85 8.33
N LEU A 207 -1.47 -1.11 7.63
CA LEU A 207 -1.41 -1.04 6.17
C LEU A 207 -2.40 -1.98 5.50
N THR A 208 -2.56 -3.21 6.00
CA THR A 208 -3.56 -4.15 5.47
C THR A 208 -4.99 -3.61 5.60
N ASN A 209 -5.31 -2.90 6.68
CA ASN A 209 -6.63 -2.30 6.88
C ASN A 209 -6.84 -1.00 6.06
N ILE A 210 -5.78 -0.22 5.87
CA ILE A 210 -5.78 1.00 5.04
C ILE A 210 -5.84 0.66 3.54
N LEU A 211 -5.26 -0.46 3.12
CA LEU A 211 -5.20 -0.90 1.72
C LEU A 211 -6.20 -2.02 1.41
N GLY A 212 -7.24 -2.16 2.23
CA GLY A 212 -8.37 -3.04 1.91
C GLY A 212 -9.08 -2.57 0.65
N ALA A 213 -9.42 -3.51 -0.24
CA ALA A 213 -10.10 -3.21 -1.50
C ALA A 213 -11.55 -2.70 -1.30
N ASP A 214 -12.19 -3.07 -0.19
CA ASP A 214 -13.50 -2.56 0.19
C ASP A 214 -13.35 -1.24 0.97
N PRO A 215 -13.72 -0.08 0.38
CA PRO A 215 -13.58 1.21 1.04
C PRO A 215 -14.47 1.36 2.28
N THR A 216 -15.53 0.57 2.42
CA THR A 216 -16.43 0.63 3.59
C THR A 216 -15.80 0.03 4.84
N LYS A 217 -14.85 -0.89 4.67
CA LYS A 217 -14.07 -1.50 5.76
C LYS A 217 -12.77 -0.77 6.05
N ARG A 218 -12.36 0.15 5.16
CA ARG A 218 -11.12 0.90 5.29
C ARG A 218 -11.26 1.94 6.40
N MET A 219 -10.22 2.11 7.21
CA MET A 219 -10.19 3.11 8.28
C MET A 219 -10.28 4.55 7.72
N SER A 220 -10.77 5.49 8.51
CA SER A 220 -10.67 6.93 8.28
C SER A 220 -9.36 7.50 8.82
N ALA A 221 -9.03 8.74 8.45
CA ALA A 221 -7.85 9.44 8.95
C ALA A 221 -7.82 9.54 10.48
N THR A 222 -8.97 9.79 11.11
CA THR A 222 -9.10 9.88 12.58
C THR A 222 -8.90 8.53 13.24
N GLU A 223 -9.51 7.47 12.71
CA GLU A 223 -9.35 6.11 13.25
C GLU A 223 -7.91 5.62 13.15
N ILE A 224 -7.17 6.00 12.10
CA ILE A 224 -5.74 5.70 11.97
C ILE A 224 -4.94 6.35 13.10
N LEU A 225 -5.23 7.61 13.44
CA LEU A 225 -4.58 8.30 14.56
C LEU A 225 -4.92 7.63 15.88
N ASP A 226 -6.19 7.31 16.12
CA ASP A 226 -6.62 6.62 17.33
C ASP A 226 -6.00 5.22 17.45
N PHE A 227 -5.80 4.50 16.34
CA PHE A 227 -5.10 3.23 16.33
C PHE A 227 -3.62 3.38 16.71
N LEU A 228 -2.91 4.34 16.11
CA LEU A 228 -1.50 4.60 16.41
C LEU A 228 -1.27 5.07 17.85
N GLU A 229 -2.28 5.70 18.46
CA GLU A 229 -2.29 6.07 19.87
C GLU A 229 -2.74 4.92 20.80
N GLY A 230 -3.03 3.75 20.26
CA GLY A 230 -3.46 2.57 21.02
C GLY A 230 -4.89 2.66 21.57
N LYS A 231 -5.69 3.63 21.12
CA LYS A 231 -7.07 3.85 21.60
C LYS A 231 -8.06 2.88 20.99
N CYS A 232 -7.86 2.48 19.74
CA CYS A 232 -8.76 1.56 19.05
C CYS A 232 -8.05 0.49 18.20
N ALA A 233 -8.81 -0.52 17.77
CA ALA A 233 -8.42 -1.52 16.79
C ALA A 233 -9.55 -1.73 15.76
N PRO A 234 -9.22 -1.91 14.46
CA PRO A 234 -10.16 -2.35 13.44
C PRO A 234 -10.92 -3.61 13.87
N LYS A 235 -12.15 -3.78 13.38
CA LYS A 235 -12.91 -4.99 13.61
C LYS A 235 -12.22 -6.17 12.92
N ILE A 236 -11.78 -7.14 13.71
CA ILE A 236 -11.16 -8.37 13.21
C ILE A 236 -12.28 -9.38 12.98
N GLU A 237 -12.66 -9.61 11.71
CA GLU A 237 -13.73 -10.55 11.34
C GLU A 237 -13.34 -12.01 11.64
N ASN A 238 -12.04 -12.33 11.56
CA ASN A 238 -11.53 -13.66 11.83
C ASN A 238 -10.30 -13.59 12.74
N VAL A 239 -10.50 -13.92 14.02
CA VAL A 239 -9.45 -13.86 15.05
C VAL A 239 -8.34 -14.89 14.79
N ASP A 240 -8.61 -15.92 14.00
CA ASP A 240 -7.64 -16.97 13.69
C ASP A 240 -6.92 -16.73 12.35
N LYS A 241 -7.37 -15.77 11.54
CA LYS A 241 -6.84 -15.55 10.19
C LYS A 241 -6.69 -14.07 9.86
N MET A 242 -5.45 -13.68 9.66
CA MET A 242 -5.09 -12.37 9.15
C MET A 242 -4.58 -12.49 7.72
N SER A 243 -5.25 -11.79 6.80
CA SER A 243 -4.78 -11.66 5.42
C SER A 243 -3.53 -10.78 5.37
N PHE A 244 -2.61 -11.09 4.45
CA PHE A 244 -1.49 -10.23 4.09
C PHE A 244 -1.92 -9.16 3.09
N PHE A 245 -2.66 -9.60 2.07
CA PHE A 245 -3.20 -8.77 0.99
C PHE A 245 -4.37 -9.52 0.36
N GLY A 246 -5.44 -8.80 0.03
CA GLY A 246 -6.68 -9.41 -0.46
C GLY A 246 -7.16 -10.56 0.44
N THR A 247 -7.30 -11.76 -0.12
CA THR A 247 -7.72 -12.99 0.56
C THR A 247 -6.55 -13.91 0.95
N ALA A 248 -5.30 -13.52 0.69
CA ALA A 248 -4.13 -14.36 0.95
C ALA A 248 -3.77 -14.34 2.44
N ASP A 249 -4.11 -15.41 3.16
CA ASP A 249 -3.70 -15.66 4.55
C ASP A 249 -2.38 -16.46 4.62
N ALA A 250 -1.90 -16.70 5.83
CA ALA A 250 -0.64 -17.43 6.06
C ALA A 250 -0.72 -18.88 5.56
N ASP A 251 -1.86 -19.54 5.69
CA ASP A 251 -2.01 -20.93 5.25
C ASP A 251 -1.99 -21.03 3.73
N PHE A 252 -2.69 -20.10 3.06
CA PHE A 252 -2.67 -19.97 1.61
C PHE A 252 -1.24 -19.74 1.10
N LEU A 253 -0.51 -18.77 1.67
CA LEU A 253 0.88 -18.51 1.28
C LEU A 253 1.78 -19.71 1.54
N SER A 254 1.61 -20.41 2.66
CA SER A 254 2.39 -21.61 2.98
C SER A 254 2.22 -22.69 1.92
N ARG A 255 0.97 -22.99 1.53
CA ARG A 255 0.68 -23.97 0.47
C ARG A 255 1.24 -23.52 -0.88
N SER A 256 1.11 -22.22 -1.19
CA SER A 256 1.60 -21.63 -2.44
C SER A 256 3.12 -21.69 -2.57
N ILE A 257 3.84 -21.39 -1.48
CA ILE A 257 5.31 -21.52 -1.41
C ILE A 257 5.73 -22.97 -1.59
N GLU A 258 5.05 -23.91 -0.94
CA GLU A 258 5.40 -25.34 -1.04
C GLU A 258 5.24 -25.87 -2.48
N MET A 259 4.12 -25.54 -3.13
CA MET A 259 3.93 -25.87 -4.54
C MET A 259 5.03 -25.26 -5.42
N GLU A 260 5.45 -24.03 -5.13
CA GLU A 260 6.49 -23.37 -5.91
C GLU A 260 7.88 -23.96 -5.67
N ILE A 261 8.19 -24.41 -4.45
CA ILE A 261 9.42 -25.17 -4.14
C ILE A 261 9.46 -26.46 -4.96
N GLN A 262 8.33 -27.18 -5.05
CA GLN A 262 8.22 -28.42 -5.82
C GLN A 262 8.34 -28.19 -7.34
N ARG A 263 7.81 -27.08 -7.86
CA ARG A 263 7.92 -26.71 -9.28
C ARG A 263 9.31 -26.20 -9.66
N THR A 264 10.01 -25.56 -8.72
CA THR A 264 11.32 -24.98 -8.98
C THR A 264 12.31 -26.10 -9.28
N SER A 265 12.83 -26.12 -10.50
CA SER A 265 13.77 -27.14 -10.97
C SER A 265 14.98 -27.25 -10.04
N PHE A 266 15.63 -28.41 -10.06
CA PHE A 266 16.86 -28.61 -9.29
C PHE A 266 17.95 -27.58 -9.63
N PHE A 267 17.93 -27.01 -10.84
CA PHE A 267 18.93 -26.09 -11.34
C PHE A 267 18.74 -24.63 -10.93
N ASP A 268 17.63 -24.26 -10.28
CA ASP A 268 17.40 -22.91 -9.73
C ASP A 268 17.49 -22.93 -8.19
N GLU A 269 18.66 -23.34 -7.70
CA GLU A 269 18.96 -23.48 -6.27
C GLU A 269 18.75 -22.17 -5.51
N LYS A 270 19.15 -21.03 -6.11
CA LYS A 270 18.98 -19.72 -5.50
C LYS A 270 17.50 -19.38 -5.26
N ARG A 271 16.62 -19.62 -6.23
CA ARG A 271 15.18 -19.43 -6.05
C ARG A 271 14.64 -20.34 -4.96
N ARG A 272 15.07 -21.60 -4.94
CA ARG A 272 14.65 -22.57 -3.93
C ARG A 272 15.03 -22.13 -2.51
N GLU A 273 16.25 -21.62 -2.32
CA GLU A 273 16.68 -21.11 -1.01
C GLU A 273 15.90 -19.87 -0.57
N ILE A 274 15.56 -18.97 -1.49
CA ILE A 274 14.66 -17.84 -1.20
C ILE A 274 13.30 -18.34 -0.74
N LEU A 275 12.70 -19.31 -1.44
CA LEU A 275 11.39 -19.86 -1.07
C LEU A 275 11.41 -20.59 0.28
N LYS A 276 12.48 -21.34 0.59
CA LYS A 276 12.68 -21.95 1.92
C LYS A 276 12.81 -20.89 3.01
N SER A 277 13.55 -19.82 2.75
CA SER A 277 13.65 -18.68 3.67
C SER A 277 12.27 -18.04 3.92
N MET A 278 11.49 -17.82 2.86
CA MET A 278 10.11 -17.30 2.97
C MET A 278 9.21 -18.23 3.79
N ARG A 279 9.31 -19.54 3.60
CA ARG A 279 8.57 -20.53 4.41
C ARG A 279 8.94 -20.42 5.90
N SER A 280 10.22 -20.27 6.22
CA SER A 280 10.68 -20.07 7.61
C SER A 280 10.19 -18.74 8.20
N MET A 281 10.23 -17.66 7.43
CA MET A 281 9.68 -16.36 7.85
C MET A 281 8.19 -16.45 8.14
N LEU A 282 7.42 -17.17 7.32
CA LEU A 282 5.98 -17.29 7.48
C LEU A 282 5.58 -17.91 8.84
N GLU A 283 6.35 -18.85 9.35
CA GLU A 283 6.13 -19.40 10.71
C GLU A 283 6.38 -18.36 11.80
N LYS A 284 7.39 -17.50 11.64
CA LYS A 284 7.59 -16.35 12.54
C LYS A 284 6.45 -15.34 12.42
N VAL A 285 5.97 -15.08 11.21
CA VAL A 285 4.84 -14.17 10.98
C VAL A 285 3.58 -14.67 11.67
N LYS A 286 3.23 -15.96 11.57
CA LYS A 286 2.08 -16.54 12.28
C LYS A 286 2.16 -16.29 13.78
N LYS A 287 3.35 -16.43 14.37
CA LYS A 287 3.58 -16.12 15.78
C LYS A 287 3.33 -14.64 16.08
N HIS A 288 3.92 -13.73 15.29
CA HIS A 288 3.72 -12.28 15.48
C HIS A 288 2.26 -11.85 15.26
N GLN A 289 1.56 -12.44 14.30
CA GLN A 289 0.13 -12.19 14.08
C GLN A 289 -0.69 -12.59 15.31
N LYS A 290 -0.42 -13.77 15.89
CA LYS A 290 -1.10 -14.23 17.10
C LYS A 290 -0.85 -13.31 18.30
N GLU A 291 0.39 -12.88 18.51
CA GLU A 291 0.78 -11.95 19.57
C GLU A 291 0.13 -10.57 19.39
N LEU A 292 0.11 -10.07 18.16
CA LEU A 292 -0.53 -8.82 17.80
C LEU A 292 -2.05 -8.89 18.03
N LEU A 293 -2.71 -9.95 17.58
CA LEU A 293 -4.16 -10.13 17.76
C LEU A 293 -4.55 -10.19 19.24
N SER A 294 -3.75 -10.87 20.08
CA SER A 294 -3.93 -10.85 21.54
C SER A 294 -3.80 -9.45 22.15
N THR A 295 -2.91 -8.63 21.59
CA THR A 295 -2.74 -7.23 22.01
C THR A 295 -3.91 -6.35 21.56
N LEU A 296 -4.33 -6.49 20.30
CA LEU A 296 -5.42 -5.72 19.70
C LEU A 296 -6.79 -6.06 20.29
N ALA A 297 -7.02 -7.32 20.70
CA ALA A 297 -8.25 -7.75 21.35
C ALA A 297 -8.56 -7.02 22.66
N LYS A 298 -7.56 -6.36 23.27
CA LYS A 298 -7.71 -5.55 24.48
C LYS A 298 -8.12 -4.10 24.18
N ARG A 299 -8.03 -3.67 22.92
CA ARG A 299 -8.41 -2.30 22.50
C ARG A 299 -9.90 -2.25 22.18
N LYS A 300 -10.49 -1.06 22.30
CA LYS A 300 -11.85 -0.82 21.83
C LYS A 300 -11.90 -0.94 20.31
N HIS A 301 -13.04 -1.29 19.75
CA HIS A 301 -13.20 -1.21 18.29
C HIS A 301 -13.16 0.25 17.84
N CYS A 302 -12.53 0.51 16.69
CA CYS A 302 -12.63 1.81 16.05
C CYS A 302 -14.10 2.01 15.64
N ASN A 303 -14.66 3.15 16.01
CA ASN A 303 -16.04 3.49 15.66
C ASN A 303 -16.04 3.95 14.21
N GLY A 304 -16.48 3.08 13.30
CA GLY A 304 -16.73 3.45 11.91
C GLY A 304 -17.76 4.58 11.90
N GLN A 305 -17.35 5.75 11.37
CA GLN A 305 -18.26 6.84 11.03
C GLN A 305 -18.78 6.64 9.61
#